data_AF-A0A165NJ00-F1
#
_entry.id   AF-A0A165NJ00-F1
#
_cell.length_a   1.000
_cell.length_b   1.000
_cell.length_c   1.000
_cell.angle_alpha   90.00
_cell.angle_beta   90.00
_cell.angle_gamma   90.00
#
_symmetry.space_group_name_H-M   'P 1'
#
loop_
_entity.id
_entity.type
_entity.pdbx_description
1 polymer ?
#
loop_
_entity_poly.entity_id
_entity_poly.type
_entity_poly.pdbx_seq_one_letter_code
_entity_poly.pdbx_strand_id
1 'polypeptide(L)'
;MAIGKGGWRPCKNKAIKKLVERGETNIVTRISGSFYYMGTYIIVDDPVRLTTDDFRRLPQPVQNSLVTGALGGQKEAAPEILSSYENGAHTALKYPFRRVGFDEALDRHLRSHTGGVQF
;
A
#
# COMPACT_ATOMS: atom_id res chain seq x y z
N MET A 1 -36.21 -10.12 -1.95
CA MET A 1 -34.95 -9.38 -2.15
C MET A 1 -33.80 -10.29 -1.76
N ALA A 2 -32.98 -10.72 -2.71
CA ALA A 2 -31.85 -11.61 -2.44
C ALA A 2 -30.55 -10.79 -2.38
N ILE A 3 -29.98 -10.67 -1.18
CA ILE A 3 -28.63 -10.13 -0.98
C ILE A 3 -27.68 -11.25 -1.42
N GLY A 4 -27.07 -11.11 -2.59
CA GLY A 4 -26.10 -12.07 -3.10
C GLY A 4 -24.96 -12.29 -2.08
N LYS A 5 -24.62 -13.56 -1.83
CA LYS A 5 -23.60 -14.04 -0.88
C LYS A 5 -22.18 -13.54 -1.24
N GLY A 6 -21.91 -12.25 -1.05
CA GLY A 6 -20.59 -11.65 -1.13
C GLY A 6 -19.88 -11.68 0.22
N GLY A 7 -19.61 -12.89 0.73
CA GLY A 7 -18.81 -13.05 1.94
C GLY A 7 -17.41 -12.48 1.71
N TRP A 8 -16.96 -11.62 2.62
CA TRP A 8 -15.61 -11.08 2.63
C TRP A 8 -14.57 -12.20 2.49
N ARG A 9 -13.68 -12.09 1.50
CA ARG A 9 -12.61 -13.06 1.29
C ARG A 9 -11.30 -12.51 1.88
N PRO A 10 -10.58 -13.28 2.70
CA PRO A 10 -9.26 -12.89 3.20
C PRO A 10 -8.30 -12.59 2.05
N CYS A 11 -7.39 -11.67 2.29
CA CYS A 11 -6.32 -11.35 1.35
C CYS A 11 -5.51 -12.60 1.01
N LYS A 12 -5.53 -13.02 -0.25
CA LYS A 12 -4.70 -14.12 -0.75
C LYS A 12 -3.28 -13.68 -1.11
N ASN A 13 -2.94 -12.40 -0.90
CA ASN A 13 -1.61 -11.90 -1.21
C ASN A 13 -0.59 -12.45 -0.20
N LYS A 14 0.15 -13.47 -0.61
CA LYS A 14 1.17 -14.15 0.21
C LYS A 14 2.22 -13.19 0.75
N ALA A 15 2.53 -12.11 0.05
CA ALA A 15 3.52 -11.12 0.51
C ALA A 15 2.99 -10.32 1.70
N ILE A 16 1.76 -9.81 1.63
CA ILE A 16 1.09 -9.13 2.74
C ILE A 16 0.97 -10.07 3.94
N LYS A 17 0.53 -11.32 3.72
CA LYS A 17 0.40 -12.31 4.81
C LYS A 17 1.74 -12.56 5.52
N LYS A 18 2.82 -12.72 4.76
CA LYS A 18 4.17 -12.89 5.33
C LYS A 18 4.63 -11.66 6.11
N LEU A 19 4.27 -10.45 5.67
CA LEU A 19 4.61 -9.21 6.38
C LEU A 19 3.82 -9.11 7.70
N VAL A 20 2.53 -9.48 7.68
CA VAL A 20 1.71 -9.57 8.91
C VAL A 20 2.28 -10.61 9.88
N GLU A 21 2.58 -11.82 9.41
CA GLU A 21 3.15 -12.90 10.24
C GLU A 21 4.53 -12.56 10.82
N ARG A 22 5.32 -11.74 10.12
CA ARG A 22 6.61 -11.24 10.61
C ARG A 22 6.44 -10.20 11.74
N GLY A 23 5.25 -9.62 11.88
CA GLY A 23 4.98 -8.55 12.82
C GLY A 23 5.64 -7.25 12.38
N GLU A 24 6.81 -6.97 12.94
CA GLU A 24 7.52 -5.72 12.73
C GLU A 24 8.31 -5.71 11.41
N THR A 25 8.19 -4.62 10.66
CA THR A 25 8.90 -4.39 9.40
C THR A 25 9.54 -3.01 9.40
N ASN A 26 10.85 -2.97 9.16
CA ASN A 26 11.59 -1.73 8.94
C ASN A 26 11.32 -1.20 7.52
N ILE A 27 10.81 0.02 7.42
CA ILE A 27 10.58 0.68 6.13
C ILE A 27 11.76 1.59 5.82
N VAL A 28 12.35 1.41 4.64
CA VAL A 28 13.43 2.23 4.10
C VAL A 28 12.99 2.75 2.74
N THR A 29 13.24 4.03 2.47
CA THR A 29 13.01 4.64 1.16
C THR A 29 14.31 5.10 0.54
N ARG A 30 14.36 5.23 -0.79
CA ARG A 30 15.52 5.78 -1.50
C ARG A 30 15.13 7.09 -2.18
N ILE A 31 15.78 8.18 -1.81
CA ILE A 31 15.54 9.53 -2.35
C ILE A 31 16.88 10.08 -2.84
N SER A 32 16.94 10.51 -4.10
CA SER A 32 18.14 11.10 -4.71
C SER A 32 19.40 10.26 -4.50
N GLY A 33 19.28 8.94 -4.68
CA GLY A 33 20.39 7.99 -4.53
C GLY A 33 20.66 7.52 -3.09
N SER A 34 20.11 8.22 -2.09
CA SER A 34 20.35 7.99 -0.66
C SER A 34 19.23 7.21 0.01
N PHE A 35 19.57 6.33 0.96
CA PHE A 35 18.59 5.56 1.73
C PHE A 35 18.21 6.29 3.02
N TYR A 36 16.91 6.35 3.30
CA TYR A 36 16.34 6.98 4.49
C TYR A 36 15.49 5.97 5.23
N TYR A 37 15.76 5.82 6.51
CA TYR A 37 14.95 4.99 7.38
C TYR A 37 13.70 5.75 7.82
N MET A 38 12.54 5.11 7.62
CA MET A 38 11.22 5.70 7.92
C MET A 38 10.65 5.23 9.26
N GLY A 39 11.28 4.25 9.91
CA GLY A 39 10.83 3.63 11.16
C GLY A 39 10.44 2.16 11.03
N THR A 40 10.10 1.56 12.18
CA THR A 40 9.57 0.21 12.30
C THR A 40 8.05 0.28 12.34
N TYR A 41 7.39 -0.52 11.51
CA TYR A 41 5.93 -0.54 11.36
C TYR A 41 5.38 -1.95 11.53
N ILE A 42 4.13 -2.04 11.96
CA ILE A 42 3.31 -3.24 11.81
C ILE A 42 2.20 -2.98 10.79
N ILE A 43 1.73 -4.04 10.14
CA ILE A 43 0.46 -4.01 9.40
C ILE A 43 -0.66 -4.22 10.43
N VAL A 44 -1.68 -3.37 10.40
CA VAL A 44 -2.87 -3.56 11.23
C VAL A 44 -3.69 -4.71 10.62
N ASP A 45 -4.06 -5.70 11.44
CA ASP A 45 -4.65 -6.98 11.01
C ASP A 45 -5.98 -6.84 10.27
N ASP A 46 -6.64 -5.69 10.37
CA ASP A 46 -7.90 -5.40 9.70
C ASP A 46 -7.70 -4.48 8.48
N PRO A 47 -7.73 -5.03 7.25
CA PRO A 47 -7.73 -4.21 6.06
C PRO A 47 -9.02 -3.39 5.98
N VAL A 48 -8.87 -2.12 5.61
CA VAL A 48 -9.99 -1.18 5.49
C VAL A 48 -10.39 -1.07 4.02
N ARG A 49 -11.69 -0.91 3.75
CA ARG A 49 -12.15 -0.56 2.40
C ARG A 49 -11.60 0.80 2.02
N LEU A 50 -11.03 0.89 0.82
CA LEU A 50 -10.70 2.17 0.21
C LEU A 50 -12.01 2.85 -0.20
N THR A 51 -12.33 3.98 0.43
CA THR A 51 -13.51 4.76 0.05
C THR A 51 -13.30 5.47 -1.29
N THR A 52 -14.38 5.97 -1.90
CA THR A 52 -14.30 6.80 -3.12
C THR A 52 -13.45 8.05 -2.90
N ASP A 53 -13.56 8.67 -1.73
CA ASP A 53 -12.80 9.86 -1.39
C ASP A 53 -11.33 9.55 -1.11
N ASP A 54 -11.03 8.41 -0.48
CA ASP A 54 -9.65 7.94 -0.34
C ASP A 54 -9.03 7.67 -1.70
N PHE A 55 -9.77 7.02 -2.61
CA PHE A 55 -9.29 6.71 -3.96
C PHE A 55 -8.92 7.99 -4.73
N ARG A 56 -9.81 8.99 -4.74
CA ARG A 56 -9.56 10.28 -5.44
C ARG A 56 -8.34 11.02 -4.90
N ARG A 57 -7.98 10.83 -3.63
CA ARG A 57 -6.81 11.44 -2.99
C ARG A 57 -5.51 10.70 -3.26
N LEU A 58 -5.55 9.48 -3.81
CA LEU A 58 -4.34 8.74 -4.14
C LEU A 58 -3.57 9.44 -5.25
N PRO A 59 -2.23 9.35 -5.26
CA PRO A 59 -1.44 9.80 -6.40
C PRO A 59 -1.86 9.08 -7.69
N GLN A 60 -1.89 9.80 -8.82
CA GLN A 60 -2.30 9.25 -10.11
C GLN A 60 -1.61 7.92 -10.47
N PRO A 61 -0.29 7.73 -10.24
CA PRO A 61 0.35 6.45 -10.53
C PRO A 61 -0.22 5.28 -9.71
N VAL A 62 -0.68 5.54 -8.49
CA VAL A 62 -1.29 4.53 -7.62
C VAL A 62 -2.71 4.21 -8.09
N GLN A 63 -3.50 5.23 -8.45
CA GLN A 63 -4.82 5.03 -9.06
C GLN A 63 -4.72 4.18 -10.33
N ASN A 64 -3.79 4.52 -11.23
CA ASN A 64 -3.55 3.78 -12.47
C ASN A 64 -3.13 2.32 -12.20
N SER A 65 -2.33 2.10 -11.16
CA SER A 65 -1.91 0.75 -10.76
C SER A 65 -3.09 -0.09 -10.24
N LEU A 66 -4.01 0.52 -9.48
CA LEU A 66 -5.23 -0.14 -9.01
C LEU A 66 -6.17 -0.50 -10.16
N VAL A 67 -6.37 0.44 -11.10
CA VAL A 67 -7.17 0.20 -12.31
C VAL A 67 -6.54 -0.92 -13.12
N THR A 68 -5.25 -0.84 -13.42
CA THR A 68 -4.53 -1.87 -14.18
C THR A 68 -4.62 -3.25 -13.53
N GLY A 69 -4.47 -3.32 -12.21
CA GLY A 69 -4.61 -4.56 -11.45
C GLY A 69 -6.01 -5.17 -11.53
N ALA A 70 -7.05 -4.35 -11.57
CA ALA A 70 -8.44 -4.80 -11.70
C ALA A 70 -8.80 -5.25 -13.12
N LEU A 71 -8.11 -4.74 -14.16
CA LEU A 71 -8.38 -5.11 -15.56
C LEU A 71 -8.03 -6.56 -15.90
N GLY A 72 -7.15 -7.22 -15.13
CA GLY A 72 -6.75 -8.60 -15.40
C GLY A 72 -6.19 -8.85 -16.81
N GLY A 73 -5.70 -7.79 -17.50
CA GLY A 73 -5.22 -7.85 -18.88
C GLY A 73 -6.11 -7.19 -19.94
N GLN A 74 -7.35 -6.79 -19.60
CA GLN A 74 -8.29 -6.15 -20.53
C GLN A 74 -8.12 -4.62 -20.54
N LYS A 75 -7.18 -4.10 -21.34
CA LYS A 75 -6.83 -2.66 -21.34
C LYS A 75 -7.97 -1.72 -21.75
N GLU A 76 -8.88 -2.18 -22.61
CA GLU A 76 -9.97 -1.36 -23.13
C GLU A 76 -11.00 -0.98 -22.06
N ALA A 77 -11.12 -1.77 -20.98
CA ALA A 77 -12.05 -1.52 -19.89
C ALA A 77 -11.53 -0.51 -18.84
N ALA A 78 -10.37 0.14 -19.08
CA ALA A 78 -9.73 1.01 -18.10
C ALA A 78 -10.60 2.21 -17.68
N PRO A 79 -11.29 2.92 -18.59
CA PRO A 79 -12.18 4.02 -18.22
C PRO A 79 -13.36 3.57 -17.36
N GLU A 80 -13.97 2.41 -17.69
CA GLU A 80 -15.10 1.86 -16.93
C GLU A 80 -14.66 1.43 -15.53
N ILE A 81 -13.48 0.80 -15.41
CA ILE A 81 -12.93 0.42 -14.11
C ILE A 81 -12.57 1.65 -13.28
N LEU A 82 -11.97 2.69 -13.87
CA LEU A 82 -11.71 3.95 -13.17
C LEU A 82 -13.02 4.57 -12.64
N SER A 83 -14.02 4.71 -13.51
CA SER A 83 -15.33 5.24 -13.13
C SER A 83 -15.98 4.40 -12.01
N SER A 84 -15.79 3.07 -12.05
CA SER A 84 -16.29 2.19 -10.99
C SER A 84 -15.62 2.41 -9.63
N TYR A 85 -14.34 2.79 -9.58
CA TYR A 85 -13.70 3.20 -8.33
C TYR A 85 -14.20 4.57 -7.85
N GLU A 86 -14.45 5.50 -8.77
CA GLU A 86 -14.91 6.86 -8.44
C GLU A 86 -16.36 6.91 -7.95
N ASN A 87 -17.21 5.98 -8.40
CA ASN A 87 -18.61 5.86 -8.00
C ASN A 87 -18.85 4.80 -6.89
N GLY A 88 -17.80 4.08 -6.48
CA GLY A 88 -17.85 3.11 -5.38
C GLY A 88 -18.37 1.72 -5.77
N ALA A 89 -18.62 1.46 -7.06
CA ALA A 89 -18.94 0.12 -7.55
C ALA A 89 -17.73 -0.84 -7.44
N HIS A 90 -16.51 -0.33 -7.57
CA HIS A 90 -15.28 -1.02 -7.19
C HIS A 90 -14.69 -0.42 -5.91
N THR A 91 -14.14 -1.29 -5.08
CA THR A 91 -13.36 -0.93 -3.90
C THR A 91 -12.06 -1.72 -3.89
N ALA A 92 -11.01 -1.11 -3.38
CA ALA A 92 -9.76 -1.78 -3.05
C ALA A 92 -9.67 -2.01 -1.54
N LEU A 93 -8.70 -2.81 -1.13
CA LEU A 93 -8.30 -2.94 0.27
C LEU A 93 -7.07 -2.09 0.54
N LYS A 94 -7.14 -1.30 1.61
CA LYS A 94 -6.02 -0.56 2.18
C LYS A 94 -5.57 -1.30 3.44
N TYR A 95 -4.28 -1.61 3.53
CA TYR A 95 -3.65 -2.16 4.74
C TYR A 95 -3.04 -0.99 5.52
N PRO A 96 -3.61 -0.60 6.66
CA PRO A 96 -3.03 0.45 7.47
C PRO A 96 -1.71 -0.04 8.07
N PHE A 97 -0.71 0.84 8.06
CA PHE A 97 0.53 0.63 8.78
C PHE A 97 0.52 1.52 10.02
N ARG A 98 1.01 0.98 11.13
CA ARG A 98 1.24 1.75 12.35
C ARG A 98 2.71 1.70 12.71
N ARG A 99 3.32 2.87 12.91
CA ARG A 99 4.70 2.94 13.42
C ARG A 99 4.70 2.43 14.85
N VAL A 100 5.61 1.51 15.15
CA VAL A 100 5.80 0.92 16.49
C VAL A 100 7.17 1.19 17.06
N GLY A 101 8.13 1.60 16.23
CA GLY A 101 9.49 1.80 16.69
C GLY A 101 10.37 2.61 15.73
N PHE A 102 11.63 2.71 16.13
CA PHE A 102 12.71 3.30 15.38
C PHE A 102 14.03 2.64 15.76
N ASP A 103 14.61 1.91 14.82
CA ASP A 103 15.94 1.31 14.92
C ASP A 103 17.03 2.36 14.63
N GLU A 104 17.61 2.92 15.69
CA GLU A 104 18.69 3.91 15.59
C GLU A 104 19.96 3.34 14.96
N ALA A 105 20.25 2.05 15.17
CA ALA A 105 21.45 1.42 14.63
C ALA A 105 21.34 1.31 13.10
N LEU A 106 20.16 0.93 12.60
CA LEU A 106 19.86 0.90 11.17
C LEU A 106 19.89 2.29 10.55
N ASP A 107 19.27 3.30 11.18
CA ASP A 107 19.32 4.69 10.68
C ASP A 107 20.76 5.18 10.55
N ARG A 108 21.57 4.98 11.59
CA ARG A 108 22.98 5.37 11.59
C ARG A 108 23.78 4.64 10.51
N HIS A 109 23.53 3.35 10.33
CA HIS A 109 24.17 2.54 9.29
C HIS A 109 23.81 3.03 7.88
N LEU A 110 22.53 3.34 7.63
CA LEU A 110 22.12 3.87 6.32
C LEU A 110 22.74 5.23 6.04
N ARG A 111 22.81 6.11 7.05
CA ARG A 111 23.43 7.43 6.93
C ARG A 111 24.94 7.37 6.71
N SER A 112 25.63 6.34 7.22
CA SER A 112 27.08 6.20 6.99
C SER A 112 27.43 5.77 5.56
N HIS A 113 26.45 5.27 4.79
CA HIS A 113 26.62 4.82 3.41
C HIS A 113 26.05 5.80 2.38
N THR A 114 25.29 6.81 2.81
CA THR A 114 24.91 7.96 1.98
C THR A 114 26.05 8.96 2.03
N GLY A 115 26.92 8.92 1.01
CA GLY A 115 28.08 9.81 0.89
C GLY A 115 27.72 11.27 1.23
N GLY A 116 28.54 11.88 2.08
CA GLY A 116 28.27 13.14 2.76
C GLY A 116 27.78 14.27 1.85
N VAL A 117 26.47 14.46 1.84
CA VAL A 117 25.87 15.76 1.55
C VAL A 117 25.35 16.26 2.90
N GLN A 118 26.22 16.96 3.62
CA GLN A 118 25.81 17.86 4.69
C GLN A 118 25.14 19.06 4.01
N PHE A 119 23.92 19.40 4.45
CA PHE A 119 23.34 20.72 4.21
C PHE A 119 23.84 21.68 5.29
#